data_AF-K1LHV5-F1
#
_entry.id   AF-K1LHV5-F1
#
_cell.length_a   1.000
_cell.length_b   1.000
_cell.length_c   1.000
_cell.angle_alpha   90.00
_cell.angle_beta   90.00
_cell.angle_gamma   90.00
#
_symmetry.space_group_name_H-M   'P 1'
#
loop_
_entity.id
_entity.type
_entity.pdbx_description
1 polymer ?
#
loop_
_entity_poly.entity_id
_entity_poly.type
_entity_poly.pdbx_seq_one_letter_code
_entity_poly.pdbx_strand_id
1 'polypeptide(L)'
;MNKFGRGIVALLGILLTIISSIISSVNFFDLSGGKGLNTEKIEKNIEKLKGYSWFNEVYKMEEHQRSFYVSLKIRKYLQSSMRVNRLIRCEKERVKFILMLEEVARLRNK
;
A
#
# COMPACT_ATOMS: atom_id res chain seq x y z
N MET A 1 0.25 8.34 45.62
CA MET A 1 -0.09 8.03 44.21
C MET A 1 -1.59 7.74 44.13
N ASN A 2 -2.36 8.69 43.60
CA ASN A 2 -3.83 8.68 43.70
C ASN A 2 -4.43 7.46 42.96
N LYS A 3 -5.49 6.86 43.49
CA LYS A 3 -6.18 5.70 42.88
C LYS A 3 -6.50 5.91 41.39
N PHE A 4 -6.71 7.17 41.01
CA PHE A 4 -6.92 7.64 39.64
C PHE A 4 -5.72 7.42 38.70
N GLY A 5 -4.49 7.64 39.17
CA GLY A 5 -3.27 7.45 38.38
C GLY A 5 -2.97 6.00 38.06
N ARG A 6 -3.36 5.07 38.95
CA ARG A 6 -3.18 3.62 38.73
C ARG A 6 -4.08 3.10 37.61
N GLY A 7 -5.30 3.63 37.47
CA GLY A 7 -6.23 3.25 36.40
C GLY A 7 -5.76 3.69 35.02
N ILE A 8 -5.21 4.90 34.91
CA ILE A 8 -4.65 5.42 33.65
C ILE A 8 -3.43 4.63 33.21
N VAL A 9 -2.52 4.29 34.14
CA VAL A 9 -1.34 3.47 33.86
C VAL A 9 -1.74 2.06 33.41
N ALA A 10 -2.77 1.46 34.02
CA ALA A 10 -3.29 0.16 33.61
C ALA A 10 -3.89 0.19 32.19
N LEU A 11 -4.66 1.22 31.85
CA LEU A 11 -5.25 1.39 30.50
C LEU A 11 -4.19 1.59 29.41
N LEU A 12 -3.16 2.38 29.69
CA LEU A 12 -2.03 2.56 28.77
C LEU A 12 -1.24 1.27 28.55
N GLY A 13 -1.06 0.48 29.62
CA GLY A 13 -0.45 -0.85 29.54
C GLY A 13 -1.24 -1.80 28.63
N ILE A 14 -2.57 -1.83 28.77
CA ILE A 14 -3.45 -2.69 27.95
C ILE A 14 -3.46 -2.23 26.48
N LEU A 15 -3.41 -0.92 26.22
CA LEU A 15 -3.34 -0.41 24.85
C LEU A 15 -2.03 -0.81 24.17
N LEU A 16 -0.90 -0.76 24.89
CA LEU A 16 0.40 -1.19 24.39
C LEU A 16 0.44 -2.70 24.10
N THR A 17 -0.18 -3.54 24.92
CA THR A 17 -0.19 -5.00 24.69
C THR A 17 -1.03 -5.39 23.49
N ILE A 18 -2.16 -4.71 23.25
CA ILE A 18 -2.98 -4.92 22.04
C ILE A 18 -2.20 -4.52 20.79
N ILE A 19 -1.49 -3.40 20.82
CA ILE A 19 -0.64 -2.96 19.70
C ILE A 19 0.49 -3.96 19.44
N SER A 20 1.18 -4.43 20.48
CA SER A 20 2.23 -5.45 20.33
C SER A 20 1.68 -6.78 19.80
N SER A 21 0.50 -7.21 20.25
CA SER A 21 -0.15 -8.41 19.74
C SER A 21 -0.53 -8.29 18.26
N ILE A 22 -0.93 -7.10 17.80
CA ILE A 22 -1.18 -6.84 16.38
C ILE A 22 0.14 -6.87 15.59
N ILE A 23 1.21 -6.25 16.10
CA ILE A 23 2.52 -6.18 15.43
C ILE A 23 3.18 -7.57 15.33
N SER A 24 3.09 -8.40 16.37
CA SER A 24 3.65 -9.77 16.35
C SER A 24 2.90 -10.72 15.41
N SER A 25 1.68 -10.37 14.97
CA SER A 25 0.91 -11.13 13.97
C SER A 25 1.17 -10.69 12.53
N VAL A 26 1.82 -9.54 12.30
CA VAL A 26 2.14 -9.05 10.96
C VAL A 26 3.54 -9.46 10.52
N ASN A 27 3.70 -10.76 10.28
CA ASN A 27 4.60 -11.25 9.23
C ASN A 27 4.02 -10.93 7.83
N PHE A 28 3.57 -9.68 7.60
CA PHE A 28 2.77 -9.31 6.42
C PHE A 28 3.60 -8.91 5.20
N PHE A 29 4.93 -8.85 5.32
CA PHE A 29 5.78 -8.36 4.23
C PHE A 29 6.44 -9.45 3.37
N ASP A 30 6.43 -10.72 3.77
CA ASP A 30 7.17 -11.74 3.00
C ASP A 30 6.67 -13.19 3.12
N LEU A 31 5.43 -13.45 2.71
CA LEU A 31 4.91 -14.83 2.56
C LEU A 31 4.52 -15.17 1.12
N SER A 32 5.37 -14.77 0.17
CA SER A 32 5.45 -15.49 -1.10
C SER A 32 6.89 -15.93 -1.32
N GLY A 33 7.31 -16.92 -0.55
CA GLY A 33 8.54 -17.67 -0.80
C GLY A 33 8.57 -18.14 -2.26
N GLY A 34 9.64 -17.78 -2.96
CA GLY A 34 10.09 -18.45 -4.18
C GLY A 34 9.41 -18.12 -5.51
N LYS A 35 8.30 -17.36 -5.57
CA LYS A 35 7.66 -17.00 -6.85
C LYS A 35 7.83 -15.51 -7.13
N GLY A 36 8.50 -15.19 -8.24
CA GLY A 36 8.61 -13.82 -8.74
C GLY A 36 7.25 -13.14 -8.94
N LEU A 37 7.27 -11.87 -9.32
CA LEU A 37 6.04 -11.11 -9.58
C LEU A 37 5.15 -11.82 -10.60
N ASN A 38 3.86 -11.95 -10.30
CA ASN A 38 2.89 -12.46 -11.26
C ASN A 38 2.52 -11.33 -12.22
N THR A 39 3.30 -11.20 -13.30
CA THR A 39 3.12 -10.17 -14.32
C THR A 39 1.74 -10.21 -14.95
N GLU A 40 1.19 -11.39 -15.26
CA GLU A 40 -0.16 -11.53 -15.83
C GLU A 40 -1.23 -10.91 -14.91
N LYS A 41 -1.13 -11.14 -13.60
CA LYS A 41 -2.06 -10.56 -12.61
C LYS A 41 -1.90 -9.05 -12.50
N ILE A 42 -0.67 -8.55 -12.59
CA ILE A 42 -0.39 -7.12 -12.59
C ILE A 42 -1.02 -6.47 -13.82
N GLU A 43 -0.80 -7.00 -15.02
CA GLU A 43 -1.38 -6.48 -16.27
C GLU A 43 -2.91 -6.48 -16.21
N LYS A 44 -3.53 -7.60 -15.78
CA LYS A 44 -4.99 -7.66 -15.58
C LYS A 44 -5.52 -6.58 -14.65
N ASN A 45 -4.80 -6.29 -13.57
CA ASN A 45 -5.18 -5.23 -12.64
C ASN A 45 -4.93 -3.82 -13.19
N ILE A 46 -3.88 -3.62 -14.01
CA ILE A 46 -3.64 -2.36 -14.71
C ILE A 46 -4.76 -2.12 -15.73
N GLU A 47 -5.10 -3.10 -16.56
CA GLU A 47 -6.21 -3.01 -17.51
C GLU A 47 -7.54 -2.69 -16.82
N LYS A 48 -7.78 -3.30 -15.65
CA LYS A 48 -8.93 -2.95 -14.83
C LYS A 48 -8.93 -1.47 -14.40
N LEU A 49 -7.78 -0.94 -14.01
CA LEU A 49 -7.66 0.46 -13.60
C LEU A 49 -7.77 1.44 -14.78
N LYS A 50 -7.31 1.05 -15.99
CA LYS A 50 -7.48 1.84 -17.23
C LYS A 50 -8.94 2.12 -17.59
N GLY A 51 -9.90 1.38 -17.02
CA GLY A 51 -11.33 1.70 -17.13
C GLY A 51 -11.76 2.97 -16.38
N TYR A 52 -10.90 3.60 -15.59
CA TYR A 52 -11.22 4.78 -14.78
C TYR A 52 -10.40 6.00 -15.21
N SER A 53 -11.06 7.15 -15.41
CA SER A 53 -10.46 8.40 -15.90
C SER A 53 -9.25 8.84 -15.07
N TRP A 54 -9.40 8.88 -13.75
CA TRP A 54 -8.33 9.27 -12.81
C TRP A 54 -7.05 8.45 -12.99
N PHE A 55 -7.17 7.16 -13.33
CA PHE A 55 -6.00 6.31 -13.50
C PHE A 55 -5.33 6.58 -14.83
N ASN A 56 -6.10 6.80 -15.90
CA ASN A 56 -5.57 7.15 -17.20
C ASN A 56 -4.81 8.48 -17.18
N GLU A 57 -5.28 9.46 -16.41
CA GLU A 57 -4.58 10.74 -16.21
C GLU A 57 -3.18 10.50 -15.66
N VAL A 58 -3.06 9.73 -14.58
CA VAL A 58 -1.78 9.43 -13.93
C VAL A 58 -0.91 8.48 -14.77
N TYR A 59 -1.51 7.48 -15.44
CA TYR A 59 -0.80 6.47 -16.23
C TYR A 59 -0.15 7.03 -17.49
N LYS A 60 -0.74 8.08 -18.08
CA LYS A 60 -0.21 8.77 -19.27
C LYS A 60 0.93 9.74 -18.98
N MET A 61 1.15 10.11 -17.71
CA MET A 61 2.29 10.94 -17.34
C MET A 61 3.57 10.13 -17.49
N GLU A 62 4.49 10.59 -18.34
CA GLU A 62 5.72 9.86 -18.69
C GLU A 62 6.54 9.45 -17.45
N GLU A 63 6.62 10.35 -16.46
CA GLU A 63 7.30 10.12 -15.19
C GLU A 63 6.69 8.98 -14.37
N HIS A 64 5.37 8.79 -14.46
CA HIS A 64 4.67 7.72 -13.76
C HIS A 64 4.66 6.43 -14.57
N GLN A 65 4.56 6.51 -15.90
CA GLN A 65 4.53 5.35 -16.79
C GLN A 65 5.70 4.40 -16.51
N ARG A 66 6.92 4.92 -16.39
CA ARG A 66 8.09 4.10 -16.06
C ARG A 66 7.97 3.37 -14.72
N SER A 67 7.35 4.00 -13.71
CA SER A 67 7.17 3.41 -12.38
C SER A 67 6.31 2.13 -12.42
N PHE A 68 5.35 2.02 -13.34
CA PHE A 68 4.54 0.81 -13.51
C PHE A 68 5.35 -0.39 -14.00
N TYR A 69 6.43 -0.16 -14.76
CA TYR A 69 7.26 -1.22 -15.34
C TYR A 69 8.47 -1.56 -14.47
N VAL A 70 9.14 -0.57 -13.88
CA VAL A 70 10.44 -0.78 -13.24
C VAL A 70 10.37 -0.87 -11.72
N SER A 71 9.34 -0.28 -11.08
CA SER A 71 9.30 -0.24 -9.62
C SER A 71 8.71 -1.54 -9.05
N LEU A 72 9.55 -2.33 -8.39
CA LEU A 72 9.10 -3.51 -7.63
C LEU A 72 8.02 -3.16 -6.61
N LYS A 73 8.11 -1.98 -5.98
CA LYS A 73 7.12 -1.52 -4.99
C LYS A 73 5.74 -1.33 -5.62
N ILE A 74 5.68 -0.62 -6.76
CA ILE A 74 4.43 -0.39 -7.49
C ILE A 74 3.87 -1.70 -8.03
N ARG A 75 4.71 -2.54 -8.64
CA ARG A 75 4.30 -3.82 -9.21
C ARG A 75 3.80 -4.80 -8.14
N LYS A 76 4.48 -4.91 -6.99
CA LYS A 76 3.99 -5.68 -5.83
C LYS A 76 2.63 -5.17 -5.35
N TYR A 77 2.42 -3.84 -5.34
CA TYR A 77 1.14 -3.26 -4.95
C TYR A 77 0.03 -3.69 -5.92
N LEU A 78 0.28 -3.54 -7.23
CA LEU A 78 -0.68 -3.84 -8.30
C LEU A 78 -0.95 -5.34 -8.47
N GLN A 79 -0.08 -6.23 -7.99
CA GLN A 79 -0.36 -7.66 -7.94
C GLN A 79 -1.55 -8.02 -7.02
N SER A 80 -1.87 -7.16 -6.04
CA SER A 80 -2.97 -7.40 -5.09
C SER A 80 -4.30 -6.86 -5.62
N SER A 81 -5.18 -7.76 -6.07
CA SER A 81 -6.54 -7.41 -6.51
C SER A 81 -7.35 -6.75 -5.39
N MET A 82 -7.09 -7.09 -4.12
CA MET A 82 -7.70 -6.43 -2.97
C MET A 82 -7.31 -4.94 -2.90
N ARG A 83 -6.02 -4.63 -3.05
CA ARG A 83 -5.54 -3.23 -3.06
C ARG A 83 -6.09 -2.47 -4.26
N VAL A 84 -6.08 -3.08 -5.45
CA VAL A 84 -6.63 -2.49 -6.68
C VAL A 84 -8.13 -2.18 -6.53
N ASN A 85 -8.90 -3.11 -5.96
CA ASN A 85 -10.32 -2.87 -5.66
C ASN A 85 -10.52 -1.72 -4.66
N ARG A 86 -9.59 -1.54 -3.71
CA ARG A 86 -9.64 -0.38 -2.79
C ARG A 86 -9.36 0.93 -3.51
N LEU A 87 -8.43 0.98 -4.48
CA LEU A 87 -8.19 2.19 -5.28
C LEU A 87 -9.43 2.65 -6.04
N ILE A 88 -10.23 1.70 -6.51
CA ILE A 88 -11.48 1.96 -7.21
C ILE A 88 -12.52 2.56 -6.26
N ARG A 89 -12.69 1.97 -5.07
CA ARG A 89 -13.78 2.26 -4.15
C ARG A 89 -13.49 3.38 -3.14
N CYS A 90 -12.22 3.72 -2.90
CA CYS A 90 -11.82 4.64 -1.84
C CYS A 90 -10.85 5.70 -2.37
N GLU A 91 -11.30 6.94 -2.39
CA GLU A 91 -10.50 8.09 -2.82
C GLU A 91 -9.26 8.29 -1.95
N LYS A 92 -9.35 8.09 -0.62
CA LYS A 92 -8.20 8.20 0.28
C LYS A 92 -7.09 7.21 -0.09
N GLU A 93 -7.44 6.00 -0.46
CA GLU A 93 -6.45 5.00 -0.91
C GLU A 93 -5.91 5.32 -2.30
N ARG A 94 -6.73 5.90 -3.18
CA ARG A 94 -6.29 6.42 -4.48
C ARG A 94 -5.24 7.52 -4.31
N VAL A 95 -5.50 8.53 -3.48
CA VAL A 95 -4.56 9.62 -3.20
C VAL A 95 -3.24 9.07 -2.64
N LYS A 96 -3.29 8.14 -1.68
CA LYS A 96 -2.08 7.49 -1.15
C LYS A 96 -1.28 6.75 -2.23
N PHE A 97 -1.95 6.09 -3.16
CA PHE A 97 -1.29 5.40 -4.26
C PHE A 97 -0.61 6.37 -5.23
N ILE A 98 -1.26 7.50 -5.53
CA ILE A 98 -0.69 8.56 -6.38
C ILE A 98 0.54 9.18 -5.72
N LEU A 99 0.46 9.55 -4.44
CA LEU A 99 1.62 10.05 -3.68
C LEU A 99 2.78 9.04 -3.67
N MET A 100 2.48 7.74 -3.59
CA MET A 100 3.49 6.70 -3.70
C MET A 100 4.11 6.62 -5.10
N LEU A 101 3.35 6.85 -6.16
CA LEU A 101 3.85 6.90 -7.54
C LEU A 101 4.78 8.10 -7.75
N GLU A 102 4.36 9.27 -7.29
CA GLU A 102 5.15 10.51 -7.34
C GLU A 102 6.47 10.35 -6.61
N GLU A 103 6.45 9.80 -5.39
CA GLU A 103 7.67 9.58 -4.61
C GLU A 103 8.64 8.61 -5.31
N VAL A 104 8.11 7.54 -5.91
CA VAL A 104 8.93 6.59 -6.69
C VAL A 104 9.49 7.24 -7.95
N ALA A 105 8.74 8.10 -8.63
CA ALA A 105 9.21 8.84 -9.80
C ALA A 105 10.31 9.84 -9.41
N ARG A 106 10.09 10.60 -8.34
CA ARG A 106 11.04 11.59 -7.79
C ARG A 106 12.36 10.95 -7.39
N LEU A 107 12.33 9.83 -6.65
CA LEU A 107 13.54 9.14 -6.20
C LEU A 107 14.36 8.55 -7.34
N ARG A 108 13.74 8.23 -8.48
CA ARG A 108 14.43 7.69 -9.65
C ARG A 108 15.18 8.76 -10.45
N ASN A 109 14.70 10.00 -10.42
CA ASN A 109 15.27 11.12 -11.17
C ASN A 109 16.33 11.91 -10.36
N LYS A 110 16.68 11.44 -9.17
CA LYS A 110 17.70 12.03 -8.28
C LYS A 110 18.99 11.21 -8.36
#